data_AF-A0A6P3J576-F1
#
_entry.id   AF-A0A6P3J576-F1
#
_cell.length_a   1.000
_cell.length_b   1.000
_cell.length_c   1.000
_cell.angle_alpha   90.00
_cell.angle_beta   90.00
_cell.angle_gamma   90.00
#
_symmetry.space_group_name_H-M   'P 1'
#
loop_
_entity.id
_entity.type
_entity.pdbx_description
1 polymer ?
#
loop_
_entity_poly.entity_id
_entity_poly.type
_entity_poly.pdbx_seq_one_letter_code
_entity_poly.pdbx_strand_id
1 'polypeptide(L)'
;MSVELAPGSVLRFNKLGLDHLSLGEEPALHQQVEEALNFTPLGSAPLDQEPLLSVDLGTAHSAAVTASGDCYTFGSNQHGQLGTNARRVSRAPCQVQGLQGIKIAMVACGDAFTVAIGAEGEVYSWGKGARGRLGRRDEDAALPRPVQLDETQPYTVTSVSCCHGNTLLAIRPVTDEPVPP
;
A
#
# COMPACT_ATOMS: atom_id res chain seq x y z
N MET A 1 -2.61 -9.89 16.34
CA MET A 1 -1.62 -10.47 15.42
C MET A 1 -0.51 -9.44 15.31
N SER A 2 0.67 -9.75 15.82
CA SER A 2 1.77 -8.78 15.97
C SER A 2 2.41 -8.50 14.62
N VAL A 3 2.58 -7.23 14.27
CA VAL A 3 3.30 -6.82 13.07
C VAL A 3 4.79 -6.92 13.39
N GLU A 4 5.46 -7.94 12.85
CA GLU A 4 6.91 -8.09 12.95
C GLU A 4 7.57 -7.23 11.86
N LEU A 5 8.31 -6.20 12.26
CA LEU A 5 9.05 -5.34 11.33
C LEU A 5 10.51 -5.27 11.77
N ALA A 6 11.40 -5.74 10.90
CA ALA A 6 12.83 -5.68 11.10
C ALA A 6 13.34 -4.29 10.71
N PRO A 7 14.15 -3.61 11.55
CA PRO A 7 14.97 -2.49 11.13
C PRO A 7 16.15 -3.00 10.29
N GLY A 8 15.87 -3.44 9.07
CA GLY A 8 16.85 -4.13 8.23
C GLY A 8 17.15 -3.40 6.93
N SER A 9 18.38 -2.95 6.78
CA SER A 9 19.03 -2.32 5.62
C SER A 9 18.73 -0.83 5.39
N VAL A 10 19.83 -0.07 5.26
CA VAL A 10 19.94 1.35 4.93
C VAL A 10 18.99 1.76 3.80
N LEU A 11 17.75 2.07 4.13
CA LEU A 11 16.83 2.76 3.25
C LEU A 11 16.58 4.10 3.91
N ARG A 12 17.08 5.16 3.29
CA ARG A 12 16.97 6.58 3.71
C ARG A 12 15.53 7.07 3.98
N PHE A 13 14.54 6.21 3.80
CA PHE A 13 13.12 6.44 4.00
C PHE A 13 12.65 5.37 4.99
N ASN A 14 12.71 5.68 6.29
CA ASN A 14 12.33 4.79 7.39
C ASN A 14 10.96 4.11 7.11
N LYS A 15 11.00 2.85 6.66
CA LYS A 15 9.82 2.05 6.29
C LYS A 15 9.17 1.36 7.49
N LEU A 16 9.51 1.75 8.71
CA LEU A 16 9.06 1.06 9.92
C LEU A 16 7.84 1.72 10.56
N GLY A 17 7.51 2.97 10.19
CA GLY A 17 6.34 3.61 10.77
C GLY A 17 6.56 4.18 12.18
N LEU A 18 7.81 4.27 12.66
CA LEU A 18 8.11 4.41 14.10
C LEU A 18 8.52 5.82 14.55
N ASP A 19 8.76 6.76 13.64
CA ASP A 19 9.29 8.07 14.01
C ASP A 19 8.17 9.08 14.30
N HIS A 20 8.15 9.63 15.52
CA HIS A 20 7.44 10.88 15.88
C HIS A 20 8.30 12.13 15.57
N LEU A 21 9.10 12.12 14.51
CA LEU A 21 10.01 13.23 14.21
C LEU A 21 9.32 14.31 13.36
N SER A 22 9.22 15.50 13.93
CA SER A 22 8.88 16.74 13.24
C SER A 22 9.84 16.99 12.07
N LEU A 23 9.28 17.34 10.90
CA LEU A 23 10.00 17.70 9.67
C LEU A 23 11.02 18.82 9.94
N GLY A 24 12.31 18.51 10.07
CA GLY A 24 13.36 19.54 10.12
C GLY A 24 14.73 19.12 10.63
N GLU A 25 14.85 18.05 11.42
CA GLU A 25 16.15 17.62 11.94
C GLU A 25 16.62 16.34 11.21
N GLU A 26 17.73 16.44 10.49
CA GLU A 26 18.52 15.27 10.13
C GLU A 26 18.97 14.63 11.46
N PRO A 27 18.57 13.38 11.76
CA PRO A 27 18.96 12.74 13.01
C PRO A 27 20.49 12.66 13.07
N ALA A 28 21.04 12.92 14.27
CA ALA A 28 22.48 12.85 14.48
C ALA A 28 23.02 11.47 14.05
N LEU A 29 24.29 11.38 13.64
CA LEU A 29 24.86 10.15 13.05
C LEU A 29 24.70 8.89 13.95
N HIS A 30 24.53 9.08 15.27
CA HIS A 30 24.27 8.02 16.25
C HIS A 30 22.80 7.63 16.43
N GLN A 31 21.86 8.39 15.83
CA GLN A 31 20.43 8.09 15.74
C GLN A 31 20.07 7.43 14.41
N GLN A 32 21.05 7.27 13.50
CA GLN A 32 20.90 6.42 12.32
C GLN A 32 20.91 4.96 12.78
N VAL A 33 19.87 4.22 12.39
CA VAL A 33 19.65 2.83 12.82
C VAL A 33 20.86 1.97 12.44
N GLU A 34 21.61 1.51 13.44
CA GLU A 34 22.59 0.42 13.30
C GLU A 34 21.88 -0.82 12.73
N GLU A 35 22.57 -1.60 11.90
CA GLU A 35 22.03 -2.84 11.34
C GLU A 35 21.47 -3.72 12.47
N ALA A 36 20.15 -3.83 12.55
CA ALA A 36 19.52 -4.66 13.55
C ALA A 36 19.58 -6.12 13.09
N LEU A 37 20.40 -6.93 13.77
CA LEU A 37 20.48 -8.37 13.54
C LEU A 37 19.38 -9.16 14.27
N ASN A 38 18.55 -8.48 15.07
CA ASN A 38 17.49 -9.07 15.86
C ASN A 38 16.12 -8.52 15.44
N PHE A 39 15.16 -9.43 15.24
CA PHE A 39 13.76 -9.08 14.96
C PHE A 39 13.03 -8.92 16.29
N THR A 40 12.54 -7.71 16.58
CA THR A 40 11.71 -7.43 17.75
C THR A 40 10.36 -6.90 17.28
N PRO A 41 9.23 -7.54 17.63
CA PRO A 41 7.92 -7.02 17.28
C PRO A 41 7.71 -5.64 17.90
N LEU A 42 7.20 -4.69 17.09
CA LEU A 42 6.91 -3.34 17.55
C LEU A 42 5.60 -2.86 16.93
N GLY A 43 4.71 -2.33 17.78
CA GLY A 43 3.50 -1.68 17.32
C GLY A 43 3.81 -0.34 16.68
N SER A 44 3.16 -0.05 15.54
CA SER A 44 3.19 1.26 14.89
C SER A 44 1.77 1.79 14.82
N ALA A 45 1.49 2.85 15.56
CA ALA A 45 0.16 3.48 15.52
C ALA A 45 -0.11 4.13 14.16
N PRO A 46 -1.36 4.06 13.65
CA PRO A 46 -2.54 3.42 14.23
C PRO A 46 -2.70 1.93 13.87
N LEU A 47 -1.73 1.31 13.19
CA LEU A 47 -1.81 -0.09 12.74
C LEU A 47 -1.76 -1.12 13.88
N ASP A 48 -1.45 -0.70 15.10
CA ASP A 48 -1.43 -1.51 16.31
C ASP A 48 -2.78 -1.53 17.06
N GLN A 49 -3.77 -0.77 16.60
CA GLN A 49 -5.07 -0.65 17.27
C GLN A 49 -6.05 -1.77 16.93
N GLU A 50 -5.86 -2.45 15.79
CA GLU A 50 -6.73 -3.55 15.33
C GLU A 50 -5.95 -4.54 14.43
N PRO A 51 -6.49 -5.75 14.16
CA PRO A 51 -5.84 -6.70 13.26
C PRO A 51 -5.69 -6.13 11.84
N LEU A 52 -4.68 -6.61 11.12
CA LEU A 52 -4.48 -6.28 9.70
C LEU A 52 -5.02 -7.43 8.83
N LEU A 53 -5.70 -7.07 7.73
CA LEU A 53 -6.15 -8.01 6.70
C LEU A 53 -5.07 -8.27 5.65
N SER A 54 -4.32 -7.23 5.30
CA SER A 54 -3.33 -7.28 4.23
C SER A 54 -2.21 -6.30 4.52
N VAL A 55 -0.98 -6.71 4.22
CA VAL A 55 0.22 -5.86 4.25
C VAL A 55 1.05 -6.15 3.02
N ASP A 56 1.73 -5.14 2.49
CA ASP A 56 2.72 -5.36 1.43
C ASP A 56 3.85 -4.31 1.48
N LEU A 57 5.02 -4.72 0.99
CA LEU A 57 6.24 -3.93 1.01
C LEU A 57 6.75 -3.71 -0.42
N GLY A 58 6.77 -2.44 -0.84
CA GLY A 58 7.37 -2.03 -2.10
C GLY A 58 8.85 -1.69 -1.95
N THR A 59 9.46 -1.21 -3.04
CA THR A 59 10.89 -0.81 -3.04
C THR A 59 11.16 0.36 -2.09
N ALA A 60 10.23 1.32 -1.95
CA ALA A 60 10.46 2.53 -1.16
C ALA A 60 9.29 2.91 -0.22
N HIS A 61 8.19 2.16 -0.21
CA HIS A 61 7.03 2.41 0.64
C HIS A 61 6.42 1.08 1.11
N SER A 62 5.59 1.16 2.13
CA SER A 62 4.85 0.05 2.74
C SER A 62 3.38 0.40 2.75
N ALA A 63 2.52 -0.61 2.72
CA ALA A 63 1.09 -0.45 2.86
C ALA A 63 0.49 -1.51 3.78
N ALA A 64 -0.61 -1.15 4.42
CA ALA A 64 -1.37 -2.02 5.29
C ALA A 64 -2.87 -1.72 5.17
N VAL A 65 -3.68 -2.75 5.38
CA VAL A 65 -5.14 -2.69 5.42
C VAL A 65 -5.60 -3.27 6.75
N THR A 66 -6.38 -2.51 7.50
CA THR A 66 -6.92 -2.92 8.80
C THR A 66 -8.14 -3.84 8.64
N ALA A 67 -8.56 -4.51 9.72
CA ALA A 67 -9.78 -5.32 9.77
C ALA A 67 -11.05 -4.51 9.48
N SER A 68 -11.05 -3.23 9.83
CA SER A 68 -12.08 -2.27 9.47
C SER A 68 -12.06 -1.88 7.98
N GLY A 69 -11.05 -2.28 7.21
CA GLY A 69 -10.91 -2.02 5.78
C GLY A 69 -10.27 -0.68 5.42
N ASP A 70 -9.66 0.01 6.40
CA ASP A 70 -8.94 1.25 6.16
C ASP A 70 -7.53 0.96 5.60
N CYS A 71 -7.15 1.69 4.54
CA CYS A 71 -5.85 1.56 3.90
C CYS A 71 -4.88 2.64 4.38
N TYR A 72 -3.69 2.21 4.80
CA TYR A 72 -2.60 3.06 5.26
C TYR A 72 -1.34 2.82 4.44
N THR A 73 -0.56 3.88 4.22
CA THR A 73 0.74 3.80 3.56
C THR A 73 1.78 4.66 4.27
N PHE A 74 3.06 4.30 4.13
CA PHE A 74 4.19 5.05 4.68
C PHE A 74 5.48 4.74 3.92
N GLY A 75 6.47 5.62 4.06
CA GLY A 75 7.73 5.60 3.35
C GLY A 75 7.84 6.75 2.33
N SER A 76 8.52 6.48 1.20
CA SER A 76 8.73 7.44 0.13
C SER A 76 7.43 7.81 -0.58
N ASN A 77 7.33 9.07 -1.00
CA ASN A 77 6.15 9.61 -1.70
C ASN A 77 6.51 10.50 -2.90
N GLN A 78 7.70 10.32 -3.47
CA GLN A 78 8.21 11.18 -4.55
C GLN A 78 7.30 11.17 -5.80
N HIS A 79 6.59 10.07 -6.03
CA HIS A 79 5.65 9.88 -7.14
C HIS A 79 4.19 9.89 -6.70
N GLY A 80 3.91 10.18 -5.42
CA GLY A 80 2.55 10.14 -4.90
C GLY A 80 2.08 8.75 -4.47
N GLN A 81 2.98 7.76 -4.33
CA GLN A 81 2.64 6.38 -3.96
C GLN A 81 2.05 6.22 -2.54
N LEU A 82 2.01 7.26 -1.71
CA LEU A 82 1.27 7.21 -0.44
C LEU A 82 -0.22 7.54 -0.57
N GLY A 83 -0.69 7.98 -1.74
CA GLY A 83 -2.12 8.23 -1.93
C GLY A 83 -2.64 9.43 -1.15
N THR A 84 -1.78 10.43 -0.92
CA THR A 84 -2.09 11.67 -0.20
C THR A 84 -1.99 12.88 -1.14
N ASN A 85 -2.63 13.99 -0.76
CA ASN A 85 -2.65 15.24 -1.53
C ASN A 85 -1.28 15.92 -1.68
N ALA A 86 -0.25 15.46 -0.97
CA ALA A 86 1.08 16.03 -1.01
C ALA A 86 2.13 14.95 -1.30
N ARG A 87 3.08 15.22 -2.19
CA ARG A 87 4.22 14.34 -2.49
C ARG A 87 5.33 14.44 -1.44
N ARG A 88 4.96 14.26 -0.17
CA ARG A 88 5.88 14.28 0.98
C ARG A 88 6.06 12.88 1.53
N VAL A 89 7.32 12.51 1.79
CA VAL A 89 7.67 11.30 2.54
C VAL A 89 6.93 11.31 3.87
N SER A 90 6.45 10.14 4.29
CA SER A 90 5.95 9.95 5.64
C SER A 90 6.69 8.80 6.30
N ARG A 91 7.12 8.99 7.54
CA ARG A 91 7.75 7.92 8.34
C ARG A 91 6.78 7.23 9.28
N ALA A 92 5.52 7.66 9.31
CA ALA A 92 4.43 7.08 10.08
C ALA A 92 3.29 6.68 9.15
N PRO A 93 2.52 5.61 9.45
CA PRO A 93 1.38 5.21 8.64
C PRO A 93 0.39 6.36 8.47
N CYS A 94 0.05 6.66 7.22
CA CYS A 94 -0.91 7.69 6.84
C CYS A 94 -2.08 7.05 6.12
N GLN A 95 -3.30 7.40 6.50
CA GLN A 95 -4.50 6.90 5.83
C GLN A 95 -4.55 7.44 4.39
N VAL A 96 -4.89 6.57 3.45
CA VAL A 96 -5.01 6.91 2.03
C VAL A 96 -6.29 7.73 1.80
N GLN A 97 -6.12 9.02 1.46
CA GLN A 97 -7.22 9.99 1.45
C GLN A 97 -8.31 9.66 0.41
N GLY A 98 -7.91 9.15 -0.75
CA GLY A 98 -8.85 8.80 -1.83
C GLY A 98 -9.63 7.50 -1.63
N LEU A 99 -9.37 6.74 -0.56
CA LEU A 99 -10.05 5.48 -0.24
C LEU A 99 -10.88 5.55 1.05
N GLN A 100 -10.96 6.72 1.69
CA GLN A 100 -11.76 6.87 2.91
C GLN A 100 -13.23 6.53 2.64
N GLY A 101 -13.79 5.65 3.48
CA GLY A 101 -15.16 5.15 3.33
C GLY A 101 -15.32 3.98 2.35
N ILE A 102 -14.27 3.60 1.61
CA ILE A 102 -14.24 2.41 0.76
C ILE A 102 -13.58 1.28 1.56
N LYS A 103 -14.24 0.13 1.67
CA LYS A 103 -13.68 -1.03 2.35
C LYS A 103 -12.65 -1.70 1.46
N ILE A 104 -11.38 -1.61 1.84
CA ILE A 104 -10.28 -2.26 1.13
C ILE A 104 -10.06 -3.64 1.73
N ALA A 105 -9.83 -4.63 0.86
CA ALA A 105 -9.57 -6.01 1.24
C ALA A 105 -8.09 -6.38 1.09
N MET A 106 -7.43 -5.87 0.04
CA MET A 106 -6.03 -6.19 -0.27
C MET A 106 -5.27 -4.98 -0.79
N VAL A 107 -3.96 -4.96 -0.54
CA VAL A 107 -3.04 -3.96 -1.09
C VAL A 107 -1.77 -4.62 -1.61
N ALA A 108 -1.19 -4.05 -2.67
CA ALA A 108 0.11 -4.41 -3.19
C ALA A 108 0.93 -3.18 -3.60
N CYS A 109 2.23 -3.26 -3.38
CA CYS A 109 3.20 -2.18 -3.53
C CYS A 109 4.22 -2.54 -4.62
N GLY A 110 4.37 -1.66 -5.62
CA GLY A 110 5.45 -1.73 -6.60
C GLY A 110 6.69 -0.93 -6.19
N ASP A 111 7.49 -0.53 -7.18
CA ASP A 111 8.68 0.30 -6.98
C ASP A 111 8.34 1.70 -6.43
N ALA A 112 7.34 2.33 -7.04
CA ALA A 112 6.87 3.69 -6.75
C ALA A 112 5.37 3.87 -7.08
N PHE A 113 4.59 2.79 -6.98
CA PHE A 113 3.15 2.80 -7.17
C PHE A 113 2.49 1.77 -6.24
N THR A 114 1.18 1.90 -6.05
CA THR A 114 0.39 1.04 -5.18
C THR A 114 -0.90 0.65 -5.89
N VAL A 115 -1.38 -0.55 -5.61
CA VAL A 115 -2.65 -1.09 -6.09
C VAL A 115 -3.44 -1.61 -4.89
N ALA A 116 -4.72 -1.30 -4.84
CA ALA A 116 -5.64 -1.79 -3.81
C ALA A 116 -6.86 -2.46 -4.45
N ILE A 117 -7.39 -3.48 -3.79
CA ILE A 117 -8.65 -4.14 -4.15
C ILE A 117 -9.68 -3.83 -3.07
N GLY A 118 -10.83 -3.28 -3.47
CA GLY A 118 -12.00 -3.09 -2.62
C GLY A 118 -12.69 -4.42 -2.28
N ALA A 119 -13.54 -4.42 -1.25
CA ALA A 119 -14.27 -5.61 -0.80
C ALA A 119 -15.17 -6.21 -1.89
N GLU A 120 -15.62 -5.40 -2.85
CA GLU A 120 -16.45 -5.84 -3.99
C GLU A 120 -15.61 -6.14 -5.24
N GLY A 121 -14.28 -6.16 -5.12
CA GLY A 121 -13.35 -6.47 -6.21
C GLY A 121 -12.96 -5.27 -7.08
N GLU A 122 -13.28 -4.03 -6.66
CA GLU A 122 -12.89 -2.83 -7.39
C GLU A 122 -11.39 -2.59 -7.28
N VAL A 123 -10.73 -2.27 -8.39
CA VAL A 123 -9.28 -2.05 -8.41
C VAL A 123 -8.99 -0.56 -8.42
N TYR A 124 -8.13 -0.12 -7.50
CA TYR A 124 -7.60 1.23 -7.44
C TYR A 124 -6.09 1.20 -7.59
N SER A 125 -5.52 2.17 -8.31
CA SER A 125 -4.06 2.30 -8.39
C SER A 125 -3.60 3.76 -8.36
N TRP A 126 -2.42 4.03 -7.83
CA TRP A 126 -1.82 5.36 -7.73
C TRP A 126 -0.29 5.31 -7.60
N GLY A 127 0.35 6.46 -7.67
CA GLY A 127 1.80 6.63 -7.74
C GLY A 127 2.28 6.85 -9.17
N LYS A 128 3.45 6.30 -9.49
CA LYS A 128 4.10 6.48 -10.80
C LYS A 128 3.29 5.83 -11.93
N GLY A 129 3.03 6.56 -13.01
CA GLY A 129 2.25 6.12 -14.18
C GLY A 129 3.06 5.55 -15.35
N ALA A 130 4.38 5.82 -15.37
CA ALA A 130 5.24 5.49 -16.50
C ALA A 130 5.16 4.00 -16.92
N ARG A 131 5.10 3.75 -18.24
CA ARG A 131 4.98 2.41 -18.84
C ARG A 131 3.64 1.70 -18.58
N GLY A 132 2.57 2.43 -18.28
CA GLY A 132 1.21 1.87 -18.14
C GLY A 132 0.98 1.07 -16.87
N ARG A 133 1.88 1.16 -15.88
CA ARG A 133 1.84 0.35 -14.64
C ARG A 133 0.60 0.56 -13.77
N LEU A 134 -0.14 1.65 -13.99
CA LEU A 134 -1.38 1.92 -13.28
C LEU A 134 -2.61 1.27 -13.96
N GLY A 135 -2.42 0.55 -15.06
CA GLY A 135 -3.52 -0.09 -15.80
C GLY A 135 -4.43 0.92 -16.51
N ARG A 136 -3.97 2.17 -16.69
CA ARG A 136 -4.71 3.25 -17.34
C ARG A 136 -3.80 4.12 -18.20
N ARG A 137 -4.40 4.95 -19.05
CA ARG A 137 -3.71 5.85 -19.98
C ARG A 137 -3.16 7.14 -19.32
N ASP A 138 -3.42 7.34 -18.03
CA ASP A 138 -3.01 8.53 -17.29
C ASP A 138 -1.54 8.49 -16.85
N GLU A 139 -0.94 9.68 -16.65
CA GLU A 139 0.37 9.86 -16.02
C GLU A 139 0.34 9.56 -14.50
N ASP A 140 1.42 9.93 -13.79
CA ASP A 140 1.52 9.82 -12.33
C ASP A 140 0.27 10.36 -11.62
N ALA A 141 -0.28 9.59 -10.68
CA ALA A 141 -1.46 9.97 -9.91
C ALA A 141 -1.14 9.98 -8.42
N ALA A 142 -1.25 11.13 -7.76
CA ALA A 142 -0.98 11.21 -6.32
C ALA A 142 -2.07 10.60 -5.45
N LEU A 143 -3.29 10.45 -6.00
CA LEU A 143 -4.42 9.87 -5.32
C LEU A 143 -4.86 8.58 -6.03
N PRO A 144 -5.43 7.61 -5.28
CA PRO A 144 -6.11 6.44 -5.81
C PRO A 144 -7.09 6.82 -6.92
N ARG A 145 -7.02 6.09 -8.03
CA ARG A 145 -8.02 6.16 -9.10
C ARG A 145 -8.45 4.75 -9.48
N PRO A 146 -9.73 4.57 -9.83
CA PRO A 146 -10.23 3.29 -10.29
C PRO A 146 -9.52 2.87 -11.59
N VAL A 147 -9.27 1.56 -11.71
CA VAL A 147 -8.74 0.91 -12.91
C VAL A 147 -9.89 0.19 -13.58
N GLN A 148 -10.18 0.53 -14.83
CA GLN A 148 -11.14 -0.22 -15.65
C GLN A 148 -10.40 -1.35 -16.34
N LEU A 149 -10.74 -2.60 -16.04
CA LEU A 149 -10.29 -3.73 -16.83
C LEU A 149 -11.33 -3.98 -17.93
N ASP A 150 -10.84 -4.18 -19.14
CA ASP A 150 -11.68 -4.41 -20.31
C ASP A 150 -11.87 -5.91 -20.48
N GLU A 151 -12.94 -6.45 -19.90
CA GLU A 151 -13.34 -7.85 -20.14
C GLU A 151 -14.75 -7.97 -20.69
N THR A 152 -14.93 -9.00 -21.51
CA THR A 152 -16.19 -9.28 -22.20
C THR A 152 -17.24 -9.96 -21.32
N GLN A 153 -16.84 -10.48 -20.15
CA GLN A 153 -17.68 -11.20 -19.20
C GLN A 153 -17.53 -10.62 -17.79
N PRO A 154 -18.55 -10.72 -16.93
CA PRO A 154 -18.43 -10.23 -15.55
C PRO A 154 -17.43 -11.07 -14.75
N TYR A 155 -16.55 -10.40 -14.03
CA TYR A 155 -15.52 -11.00 -13.18
C TYR A 155 -15.42 -10.24 -11.86
N THR A 156 -14.82 -10.87 -10.86
CA THR A 156 -14.39 -10.24 -9.61
C THR A 156 -12.89 -10.42 -9.46
N VAL A 157 -12.18 -9.34 -9.17
CA VAL A 157 -10.74 -9.42 -8.85
C VAL A 157 -10.58 -9.94 -7.43
N THR A 158 -9.81 -11.00 -7.26
CA THR A 158 -9.71 -11.73 -5.99
C THR A 158 -8.36 -11.58 -5.30
N SER A 159 -7.30 -11.26 -6.05
CA SER A 159 -5.99 -10.98 -5.48
C SER A 159 -5.13 -10.12 -6.39
N VAL A 160 -4.15 -9.47 -5.78
CA VAL A 160 -3.16 -8.63 -6.46
C VAL A 160 -1.76 -8.97 -5.96
N SER A 161 -0.78 -8.92 -6.86
CA SER A 161 0.64 -8.91 -6.53
C SER A 161 1.36 -7.90 -7.41
N CYS A 162 2.33 -7.19 -6.84
CA CYS A 162 3.17 -6.25 -7.57
C CYS A 162 4.65 -6.65 -7.42
N CYS A 163 5.41 -6.50 -8.50
CA CYS A 163 6.86 -6.63 -8.46
C CYS A 163 7.50 -5.60 -9.39
N HIS A 164 8.32 -4.72 -8.80
CA HIS A 164 8.93 -3.58 -9.49
C HIS A 164 7.89 -2.74 -10.24
N GLY A 165 7.79 -2.90 -11.57
CA GLY A 165 6.88 -2.16 -12.45
C GLY A 165 5.68 -2.98 -12.94
N ASN A 166 5.53 -4.23 -12.50
CA ASN A 166 4.50 -5.16 -12.96
C ASN A 166 3.41 -5.33 -11.90
N THR A 167 2.19 -5.56 -12.37
CA THR A 167 1.02 -5.92 -11.55
C THR A 167 0.39 -7.17 -12.13
N LEU A 168 0.12 -8.15 -11.27
CA LEU A 168 -0.64 -9.34 -11.60
C LEU A 168 -1.94 -9.31 -10.80
N LEU A 169 -3.07 -9.50 -11.50
CA LEU A 169 -4.40 -9.60 -10.91
C LEU A 169 -4.92 -11.01 -11.15
N ALA A 170 -5.41 -11.66 -10.10
CA ALA A 170 -6.21 -12.86 -10.25
C ALA A 170 -7.70 -12.48 -10.29
N ILE A 171 -8.42 -13.09 -11.23
CA ILE A 171 -9.85 -12.86 -11.42
C ILE A 171 -10.62 -14.16 -11.26
N ARG A 172 -11.87 -14.05 -10.83
CA ARG A 172 -12.84 -15.14 -10.82
C ARG A 172 -14.03 -14.72 -11.70
N PRO A 173 -14.45 -15.55 -12.68
CA PRO A 173 -15.69 -15.31 -13.41
C PRO A 173 -16.89 -15.27 -12.45
N VAL A 174 -17.80 -14.34 -12.65
CA VAL A 174 -19.09 -14.34 -11.96
C VAL A 174 -19.99 -15.31 -12.71
N THR A 175 -20.07 -16.55 -12.24
CA THR A 175 -21.02 -17.53 -12.76
C THR A 175 -22.37 -17.30 -12.11
N ASP A 176 -23.42 -17.05 -12.91
CA ASP A 176 -24.81 -17.18 -12.49
C ASP A 176 -25.11 -18.67 -12.24
N GLU A 177 -24.54 -19.26 -11.20
CA GLU A 177 -24.92 -20.60 -10.78
C GLU A 177 -26.19 -20.47 -9.90
N PRO A 178 -27.32 -21.08 -10.29
CA PRO A 178 -28.52 -21.02 -9.47
C PRO A 178 -28.23 -21.70 -8.12
N VAL A 179 -28.48 -20.99 -7.02
CA VAL A 179 -28.41 -21.56 -5.67
C VAL A 179 -29.32 -22.79 -5.66
N PRO A 180 -28.80 -24.01 -5.43
CA PRO A 180 -29.65 -25.19 -5.35
C PRO A 180 -30.64 -25.05 -4.19
N PRO A 181 -31.89 -25.48 -4.37
CA PRO A 181 -32.97 -25.33 -3.39
C PRO A 181 -32.73 -26.08 -2.08
#